data_AF-A0A962PXI7-F1
#
_entry.id   AF-A0A962PXI7-F1
#
_cell.length_a   1.000
_cell.length_b   1.000
_cell.length_c   1.000
_cell.angle_alpha   90.00
_cell.angle_beta   90.00
_cell.angle_gamma   90.00
#
_symmetry.space_group_name_H-M   'P 1'
#
loop_
_entity.id
_entity.type
_entity.pdbx_description
1 polymer ?
#
loop_
_entity_poly.entity_id
_entity_poly.type
_entity_poly.pdbx_seq_one_letter_code
_entity_poly.pdbx_strand_id
1 'polypeptide(L)'
;MGIDKSSHRLGRHPRNQSDNSLLLQAECEDFWRLLAAAGMSVEQHYLLYPNPWPKAKHLQRRIHGGAGFAWLVQLAAGNPVGSAVPHSAESGLVELRSNWQTYVEEFGVAMHLAGYPGIVARVSPESAISLFERKYRDSGHNLWAFTATAGQSLSPGGDDLAPGGTAGLTPAGSG
;
A
#
# COMPACT_ATOMS: atom_id res chain seq x y z
N MET A 1 12.01 9.28 -4.87
CA MET A 1 11.51 10.61 -4.44
C MET A 1 11.12 10.54 -2.97
N GLY A 2 11.42 11.56 -2.17
CA GLY A 2 10.98 11.68 -0.78
C GLY A 2 10.15 12.94 -0.55
N ILE A 3 9.14 12.85 0.32
CA ILE A 3 8.19 13.95 0.58
C ILE A 3 8.14 14.19 2.08
N ASP A 4 8.32 15.43 2.52
CA ASP A 4 8.14 15.82 3.92
C ASP A 4 7.63 17.27 4.01
N LYS A 5 6.59 17.53 4.81
CA LYS A 5 6.05 18.88 5.00
C LYS A 5 6.99 19.84 5.75
N SER A 6 7.96 19.32 6.49
CA SER A 6 8.87 20.08 7.36
C SER A 6 10.13 20.50 6.60
N SER A 7 10.19 21.78 6.24
CA SER A 7 11.41 22.42 5.71
C SER A 7 12.63 22.19 6.61
N HIS A 8 12.45 22.19 7.94
CA HIS A 8 13.54 21.96 8.89
C HIS A 8 14.12 20.55 8.83
N ARG A 9 13.30 19.52 8.58
CA ARG A 9 13.81 18.15 8.39
C ARG A 9 14.47 18.00 7.02
N LEU A 10 13.88 18.58 5.98
CA LEU A 10 14.44 18.58 4.63
C LEU A 10 15.82 19.25 4.57
N GLY A 11 16.00 20.37 5.28
CA GLY A 11 17.27 21.10 5.33
C GLY A 11 18.43 20.36 6.03
N ARG A 12 18.15 19.23 6.70
CA ARG A 12 19.19 18.36 7.31
C ARG A 12 19.75 17.34 6.33
N HIS A 13 19.14 17.16 5.16
CA HIS A 13 19.67 16.26 4.14
C HIS A 13 20.90 16.88 3.47
N PRO A 14 21.97 16.09 3.24
CA PRO A 14 23.14 16.57 2.49
C PRO A 14 22.70 17.09 1.12
N ARG A 15 23.27 18.22 0.67
CA ARG A 15 23.00 18.76 -0.67
C ARG A 15 23.54 17.87 -1.79
N ASN A 16 24.42 16.92 -1.47
CA ASN A 16 24.90 15.88 -2.39
C ASN A 16 23.89 14.74 -2.47
N GLN A 17 22.72 15.03 -3.03
CA GLN A 17 21.81 14.01 -3.52
C GLN A 17 22.37 13.48 -4.84
N SER A 18 22.28 12.18 -5.07
CA SER A 18 22.51 11.62 -6.40
C SER A 18 21.49 12.18 -7.38
N ASP A 19 21.82 12.20 -8.67
CA ASP A 19 20.93 12.73 -9.73
C ASP A 19 19.55 12.04 -9.76
N ASN A 20 19.43 10.84 -9.16
CA ASN A 20 18.20 10.06 -9.05
C ASN A 20 17.43 10.26 -7.73
N SER A 21 17.77 11.29 -6.94
CA SER A 21 17.09 11.62 -5.68
C SER A 21 16.48 13.02 -5.76
N LEU A 22 15.17 13.08 -5.50
CA LEU A 22 14.42 14.32 -5.35
C LEU A 22 13.70 14.32 -4.00
N LEU A 23 13.94 15.36 -3.20
CA LEU A 23 13.20 15.63 -1.97
C LEU A 23 12.29 16.84 -2.15
N LEU A 24 11.01 16.67 -1.85
CA LEU A 24 9.99 17.69 -2.01
C LEU A 24 9.40 18.10 -0.66
N GLN A 25 9.25 19.42 -0.48
CA GLN A 25 8.42 19.95 0.60
C GLN A 25 6.97 20.01 0.12
N ALA A 26 6.13 19.08 0.58
CA ALA A 26 4.71 19.05 0.24
C ALA A 26 3.89 18.33 1.31
N GLU A 27 2.58 18.57 1.31
CA GLU A 27 1.64 17.69 1.99
C GLU A 27 1.44 16.42 1.15
N CYS A 28 1.65 15.25 1.79
CA CYS A 28 1.72 13.97 1.09
C CYS A 28 0.40 13.61 0.39
N GLU A 29 -0.73 13.89 1.03
CA GLU A 29 -2.06 13.58 0.48
C GLU A 29 -2.36 14.40 -0.78
N ASP A 30 -2.03 15.70 -0.77
CA ASP A 30 -2.18 16.54 -1.96
C ASP A 30 -1.27 16.09 -3.09
N PHE A 31 -0.05 15.67 -2.77
CA PHE A 31 0.86 15.15 -3.77
C PHE A 31 0.33 13.85 -4.41
N TRP A 32 -0.18 12.91 -3.61
CA TRP A 32 -0.82 11.71 -4.14
C TRP A 32 -2.01 12.03 -5.03
N ARG A 33 -2.86 12.97 -4.60
CA ARG A 33 -4.01 13.43 -5.40
C ARG A 33 -3.56 13.98 -6.76
N LEU A 34 -2.49 14.77 -6.80
CA LEU A 34 -1.95 15.33 -8.04
C LEU A 34 -1.37 14.24 -8.96
N LEU A 35 -0.60 13.30 -8.42
CA LEU A 35 -0.07 12.17 -9.20
C LEU A 35 -1.20 11.30 -9.77
N ALA A 36 -2.21 11.02 -8.95
CA ALA A 36 -3.36 10.21 -9.36
C ALA A 36 -4.18 10.92 -10.46
N ALA A 37 -4.37 12.23 -10.33
CA ALA A 37 -5.03 13.05 -11.35
C ALA A 37 -4.23 13.12 -12.66
N ALA A 38 -2.90 13.02 -12.59
CA ALA A 38 -2.02 12.94 -13.75
C ALA A 38 -1.95 11.53 -14.37
N GLY A 39 -2.66 10.53 -13.81
CA GLY A 39 -2.65 9.15 -14.29
C GLY A 39 -1.30 8.45 -14.09
N MET A 40 -0.46 8.94 -13.17
CA MET A 40 0.83 8.34 -12.87
C MET A 40 0.65 7.11 -11.97
N SER A 41 1.50 6.10 -12.16
CA SER A 41 1.65 4.99 -11.22
C SER A 41 2.94 5.15 -10.42
N VAL A 42 3.00 4.49 -9.25
CA VAL A 42 4.19 4.47 -8.41
C VAL A 42 4.50 3.01 -8.05
N GLU A 43 5.66 2.54 -8.48
CA GLU A 43 6.10 1.15 -8.29
C GLU A 43 6.36 0.82 -6.81
N GLN A 44 6.82 1.77 -6.02
CA GLN A 44 7.19 1.54 -4.62
C GLN A 44 6.77 2.70 -3.72
N HIS A 45 5.91 2.39 -2.75
CA HIS A 45 5.46 3.30 -1.71
C HIS A 45 6.06 2.92 -0.36
N TYR A 46 6.95 3.75 0.16
CA TYR A 46 7.51 3.61 1.51
C TYR A 46 6.91 4.64 2.47
N LEU A 47 6.09 4.18 3.41
CA LEU A 47 5.47 4.98 4.47
C LEU A 47 6.22 4.74 5.79
N LEU A 48 7.31 5.49 5.97
CA LEU A 48 8.26 5.25 7.06
C LEU A 48 7.94 6.11 8.29
N TYR A 49 7.47 5.46 9.36
CA TYR A 49 7.18 6.07 10.66
C TYR A 49 6.25 7.29 10.59
N PRO A 50 5.08 7.18 9.90
CA PRO A 50 4.09 8.25 9.92
C PRO A 50 3.60 8.49 11.36
N ASN A 51 3.06 9.68 11.62
CA ASN A 51 2.56 9.99 12.95
C ASN A 51 1.38 9.03 13.29
N PRO A 52 1.49 8.22 14.36
CA PRO A 52 0.53 7.15 14.64
C PRO A 52 -0.83 7.64 15.13
N TRP A 53 -0.89 8.81 15.77
CA TRP A 53 -2.11 9.34 16.41
C TRP A 53 -2.87 8.29 17.27
N PRO A 54 -2.32 7.90 18.44
CA PRO A 54 -2.78 6.72 19.18
C PRO A 54 -4.20 6.82 19.73
N LYS A 55 -4.71 8.03 19.97
CA LYS A 55 -6.07 8.24 20.48
C LYS A 55 -7.09 7.92 19.39
N ALA A 56 -8.08 7.08 19.70
CA ALA A 56 -9.12 6.64 18.76
C ALA A 56 -9.84 7.81 18.05
N LYS A 57 -10.12 8.90 18.76
CA LYS A 57 -10.71 10.13 18.18
C LYS A 57 -9.88 10.79 17.07
N HIS A 58 -8.64 10.36 16.87
CA HIS A 58 -7.74 10.83 15.82
C HIS A 58 -7.59 9.83 14.67
N LEU A 59 -8.44 8.79 14.57
CA LEU A 59 -8.41 7.81 13.48
C LEU A 59 -8.33 8.48 12.10
N GLN A 60 -9.11 9.53 11.88
CA GLN A 60 -9.14 10.30 10.63
C GLN A 60 -7.82 11.01 10.27
N ARG A 61 -6.84 11.06 11.19
CA ARG A 61 -5.50 11.60 10.95
C ARG A 61 -4.47 10.52 10.58
N ARG A 62 -4.83 9.24 10.72
CA ARG A 62 -4.00 8.11 10.29
C ARG A 62 -4.12 7.98 8.79
N ILE A 63 -3.07 7.49 8.13
CA ILE A 63 -3.06 7.38 6.66
C ILE A 63 -4.30 6.63 6.16
N HIS A 64 -4.61 5.46 6.75
CA HIS A 64 -5.77 4.63 6.38
C HIS A 64 -7.13 5.23 6.76
N GLY A 65 -7.16 6.24 7.65
CA GLY A 65 -8.40 6.89 8.09
C GLY A 65 -8.68 8.21 7.35
N GLY A 66 -7.71 8.75 6.62
CA GLY A 66 -7.82 10.00 5.87
C GLY A 66 -8.22 9.80 4.41
N ALA A 67 -8.63 10.88 3.75
CA ALA A 67 -8.99 10.87 2.33
C ALA A 67 -7.82 10.47 1.42
N GLY A 68 -6.58 10.77 1.84
CA GLY A 68 -5.36 10.37 1.14
C GLY A 68 -5.21 8.87 0.88
N PHE A 69 -5.85 8.01 1.66
CA PHE A 69 -5.75 6.56 1.52
C PHE A 69 -6.18 6.07 0.13
N ALA A 70 -7.27 6.61 -0.41
CA ALA A 70 -7.80 6.18 -1.70
C ALA A 70 -6.80 6.46 -2.84
N TRP A 71 -6.15 7.62 -2.82
CA TRP A 71 -5.13 7.96 -3.82
C TRP A 71 -3.87 7.12 -3.65
N LEU A 72 -3.45 6.82 -2.42
CA LEU A 72 -2.35 5.88 -2.18
C LEU A 72 -2.63 4.52 -2.82
N VAL A 73 -3.80 3.94 -2.54
CA VAL A 73 -4.21 2.64 -3.11
C VAL A 73 -4.26 2.71 -4.63
N GLN A 74 -4.83 3.78 -5.18
CA GLN A 74 -4.93 3.99 -6.61
C GLN A 74 -3.57 4.03 -7.31
N LEU A 75 -2.63 4.82 -6.76
CA LEU A 75 -1.27 4.96 -7.28
C LEU A 75 -0.51 3.65 -7.24
N ALA A 76 -0.65 2.90 -6.14
CA ALA A 76 0.00 1.61 -5.96
C ALA A 76 -0.58 0.55 -6.92
N ALA A 77 -1.90 0.58 -7.15
CA ALA A 77 -2.58 -0.34 -8.05
C ALA A 77 -2.35 -0.05 -9.55
N GLY A 78 -1.78 1.10 -9.90
CA GLY A 78 -1.60 1.50 -11.31
C GLY A 78 -2.91 1.78 -12.05
N ASN A 79 -3.97 2.18 -11.33
CA ASN A 79 -5.31 2.42 -11.88
C ASN A 79 -5.54 3.92 -12.12
N PRO A 80 -5.48 4.44 -13.38
CA PRO A 80 -5.78 5.84 -13.64
C PRO A 80 -7.27 6.17 -13.45
N VAL A 81 -7.57 7.42 -13.06
CA VAL A 81 -8.95 7.91 -12.90
C VAL A 81 -9.70 7.76 -14.24
N GLY A 82 -10.82 7.04 -14.24
CA GLY A 82 -11.70 6.92 -15.41
C GLY A 82 -11.37 5.80 -16.39
N SER A 83 -10.35 4.98 -16.11
CA SER A 83 -10.07 3.76 -16.89
C SER A 83 -10.40 2.51 -16.05
N ALA A 84 -11.25 1.64 -16.58
CA ALA A 84 -11.47 0.30 -16.04
C ALA A 84 -10.28 -0.65 -16.31
N VAL A 85 -9.30 -0.21 -17.11
CA VAL A 85 -8.16 -1.01 -17.55
C VAL A 85 -6.87 -0.45 -16.94
N PRO A 86 -6.15 -1.25 -16.13
CA PRO A 86 -4.81 -0.89 -15.64
C PRO A 86 -3.89 -0.61 -16.84
N HIS A 87 -3.21 0.53 -16.84
CA HIS A 87 -2.30 0.91 -17.95
C HIS A 87 -0.85 0.45 -17.70
N SER A 88 -0.52 0.02 -16.48
CA SER A 88 0.75 -0.60 -16.13
C SER A 88 0.52 -2.04 -15.66
N ALA A 89 1.21 -3.00 -16.29
CA ALA A 89 1.23 -4.40 -15.85
C ALA A 89 1.98 -4.59 -14.51
N GLU A 90 2.73 -3.57 -14.08
CA GLU A 90 3.53 -3.63 -12.87
C GLU A 90 2.69 -3.25 -11.65
N SER A 91 2.53 -4.21 -10.75
CA SER A 91 1.89 -4.03 -9.46
C SER A 91 2.83 -3.26 -8.52
N GLY A 92 2.34 -2.20 -7.87
CA GLY A 92 3.13 -1.42 -6.93
C GLY A 92 3.31 -2.10 -5.57
N LEU A 93 4.50 -1.99 -4.98
CA LEU A 93 4.77 -2.40 -3.61
C LEU A 93 4.32 -1.29 -2.65
N VAL A 94 3.59 -1.65 -1.60
CA VAL A 94 3.29 -0.77 -0.47
C VAL A 94 3.95 -1.33 0.78
N GLU A 95 4.83 -0.55 1.39
CA GLU A 95 5.49 -0.86 2.64
C GLU A 95 5.26 0.25 3.67
N LEU A 96 4.67 -0.09 4.81
CA LEU A 96 4.45 0.83 5.92
C LEU A 96 5.18 0.32 7.14
N ARG A 97 6.06 1.16 7.72
CA ARG A 97 6.81 0.84 8.94
C ARG A 97 6.43 1.74 10.10
N SER A 98 6.32 1.16 11.29
CA SER A 98 6.04 1.88 12.54
C SER A 98 6.58 1.12 13.75
N ASN A 99 6.83 1.82 14.85
CA ASN A 99 7.08 1.18 16.15
C ASN A 99 5.78 0.85 16.92
N TRP A 100 4.61 1.13 16.33
CA TRP A 100 3.30 0.85 16.93
C TRP A 100 2.53 -0.20 16.14
N GLN A 101 2.45 -1.41 16.71
CA GLN A 101 1.83 -2.59 16.10
C GLN A 101 0.40 -2.32 15.61
N THR A 102 -0.46 -1.76 16.47
CA THR A 102 -1.87 -1.53 16.17
C THR A 102 -2.07 -0.70 14.90
N TYR A 103 -1.24 0.32 14.68
CA TYR A 103 -1.33 1.14 13.47
C TYR A 103 -1.00 0.38 12.20
N VAL A 104 -0.03 -0.54 12.27
CA VAL A 104 0.37 -1.39 11.14
C VAL A 104 -0.72 -2.42 10.84
N GLU A 105 -1.31 -3.01 11.89
CA GLU A 105 -2.44 -3.95 11.76
C GLU A 105 -3.68 -3.28 11.18
N GLU A 106 -4.08 -2.10 11.70
CA GLU A 106 -5.20 -1.32 11.17
C GLU A 106 -4.97 -0.94 9.70
N PHE A 107 -3.75 -0.53 9.34
CA PHE A 107 -3.40 -0.25 7.96
C PHE A 107 -3.52 -1.51 7.08
N GLY A 108 -3.07 -2.66 7.58
CA GLY A 108 -3.21 -3.94 6.88
C GLY A 108 -4.68 -4.35 6.67
N VAL A 109 -5.54 -4.13 7.66
CA VAL A 109 -7.00 -4.34 7.52
C VAL A 109 -7.57 -3.40 6.45
N ALA A 110 -7.20 -2.12 6.46
CA ALA A 110 -7.68 -1.17 5.46
C ALA A 110 -7.24 -1.55 4.03
N MET A 111 -5.99 -2.00 3.85
CA MET A 111 -5.48 -2.50 2.57
C MET A 111 -6.19 -3.79 2.13
N HIS A 112 -6.46 -4.71 3.06
CA HIS A 112 -7.24 -5.91 2.79
C HIS A 112 -8.67 -5.56 2.31
N LEU A 113 -9.35 -4.64 3.00
CA LEU A 113 -10.67 -4.16 2.60
C LEU A 113 -10.66 -3.45 1.24
N ALA A 114 -9.53 -2.84 0.87
CA ALA A 114 -9.32 -2.24 -0.44
C ALA A 114 -8.97 -3.26 -1.56
N GLY A 115 -8.92 -4.56 -1.25
CA GLY A 115 -8.63 -5.62 -2.21
C GLY A 115 -7.15 -5.99 -2.36
N TYR A 116 -6.28 -5.46 -1.50
CA TYR A 116 -4.83 -5.64 -1.57
C TYR A 116 -4.29 -6.20 -0.25
N PRO A 117 -4.55 -7.49 0.05
CA PRO A 117 -4.05 -8.12 1.26
C PRO A 117 -2.52 -8.11 1.30
N GLY A 118 -1.97 -8.08 2.52
CA GLY A 118 -0.53 -8.07 2.75
C GLY A 118 -0.14 -8.76 4.04
N ILE A 119 1.14 -8.66 4.37
CA ILE A 119 1.74 -9.31 5.53
C ILE A 119 2.10 -8.26 6.56
N VAL A 120 1.71 -8.47 7.82
CA VAL A 120 2.22 -7.72 8.97
C VAL A 120 3.27 -8.56 9.68
N ALA A 121 4.48 -8.02 9.87
CA ALA A 121 5.59 -8.72 10.50
C ALA A 121 6.48 -7.79 11.33
N ARG A 122 7.31 -8.37 12.19
CA ARG A 122 8.38 -7.62 12.87
C ARG A 122 9.51 -7.31 11.90
N VAL A 123 10.04 -6.10 11.99
CA VAL A 123 11.21 -5.65 11.23
C VAL A 123 12.47 -6.15 11.91
N SER A 124 13.38 -6.75 11.15
CA SER A 124 14.69 -7.20 11.66
C SER A 124 15.56 -5.99 12.04
N PRO A 125 16.27 -6.00 13.18
CA PRO A 125 17.13 -4.89 13.62
C PRO A 125 18.18 -4.44 12.59
N GLU A 126 18.65 -5.36 11.75
CA GLU A 126 19.66 -5.12 10.71
C GLU A 126 19.10 -4.41 9.48
N SER A 127 17.78 -4.40 9.29
CA SER A 127 17.11 -3.87 8.10
C SER A 127 16.76 -2.39 8.20
N ALA A 128 17.51 -1.61 8.98
CA ALA A 128 17.15 -0.23 9.31
C ALA A 128 17.34 0.75 8.14
N ILE A 129 16.25 1.14 7.49
CA ILE A 129 16.27 1.99 6.28
C ILE A 129 16.06 3.49 6.57
N SER A 130 15.70 3.88 7.80
CA SER A 130 15.52 5.29 8.17
C SER A 130 16.21 5.69 9.49
N LEU A 131 16.42 7.00 9.69
CA LEU A 131 16.94 7.53 10.96
C LEU A 131 15.99 7.29 12.14
N PHE A 132 14.67 7.38 11.91
CA PHE A 132 13.68 7.06 12.93
C PHE A 132 13.73 5.59 13.33
N GLU A 133 13.88 4.70 12.35
CA GLU A 133 14.02 3.27 12.59
C GLU A 133 15.22 2.95 13.48
N ARG A 134 16.39 3.52 13.14
CA ARG A 134 17.60 3.38 13.97
C ARG A 134 17.34 3.88 15.39
N LYS A 135 16.76 5.08 15.54
CA LYS A 135 16.43 5.64 16.85
C LYS A 135 15.53 4.72 17.68
N TYR A 136 14.44 4.21 17.10
CA TYR A 136 13.50 3.34 17.81
C TYR A 136 14.12 1.98 18.15
N ARG A 137 14.90 1.40 17.24
CA ARG A 137 15.67 0.18 17.50
C ARG A 137 16.64 0.37 18.66
N ASP A 138 17.45 1.43 18.63
CA ASP A 138 18.48 1.70 19.64
C ASP A 138 17.85 2.00 21.02
N SER A 139 16.58 2.41 21.03
CA SER A 139 15.76 2.58 22.24
C SER A 139 15.01 1.30 22.65
N GLY A 140 15.23 0.17 21.98
CA GLY A 140 14.65 -1.14 22.32
C GLY A 140 13.19 -1.34 21.93
N HIS A 141 12.62 -0.50 21.05
CA HIS A 141 11.23 -0.68 20.61
C HIS A 141 11.08 -1.85 19.66
N ASN A 142 9.93 -2.55 19.74
CA ASN A 142 9.49 -3.43 18.67
C ASN A 142 9.15 -2.61 17.43
N LEU A 143 9.58 -3.09 16.27
CA LEU A 143 9.37 -2.45 14.98
C LEU A 143 8.54 -3.38 14.11
N TRP A 144 7.57 -2.81 13.40
CA TRP A 144 6.56 -3.53 12.64
C TRP A 144 6.48 -2.98 11.22
N ALA A 145 6.27 -3.87 10.26
CA ALA A 145 6.03 -3.54 8.87
C ALA A 145 4.77 -4.21 8.36
N PHE A 146 4.03 -3.50 7.52
CA PHE A 146 3.06 -4.06 6.58
C PHE A 146 3.68 -4.04 5.19
N THR A 147 3.55 -5.12 4.43
CA THR A 147 3.99 -5.20 3.03
C THR A 147 2.91 -5.85 2.17
N ALA A 148 2.59 -5.23 1.04
CA ALA A 148 1.66 -5.77 0.03
C ALA A 148 2.09 -5.41 -1.40
N THR A 149 1.62 -6.20 -2.35
CA THR A 149 1.70 -5.92 -3.79
C THR A 149 0.31 -5.53 -4.29
N ALA A 150 0.15 -4.28 -4.71
CA ALA A 150 -1.08 -3.73 -5.24
C ALA A 150 -1.09 -3.86 -6.77
N GLY A 151 -1.84 -4.81 -7.31
CA GLY A 151 -1.98 -4.99 -8.77
C GLY A 151 -2.39 -6.39 -9.21
N GLN A 152 -2.44 -7.34 -8.28
CA GLN A 152 -3.25 -8.55 -8.44
C GLN A 152 -4.51 -8.41 -7.59
N SER A 153 -5.54 -7.77 -8.15
CA SER A 153 -6.89 -7.93 -7.59
C SER A 153 -7.21 -9.41 -7.71
N LEU A 154 -7.40 -10.11 -6.59
CA LEU A 154 -8.03 -11.41 -6.62
C LEU A 154 -9.44 -11.19 -7.18
N SER A 155 -9.68 -11.59 -8.43
CA SER A 155 -11.05 -11.74 -8.90
C SER A 155 -11.77 -12.63 -7.89
N PRO A 156 -12.95 -12.24 -7.37
CA PRO A 156 -13.73 -13.15 -6.54
C PRO A 156 -13.98 -14.40 -7.40
N GLY A 157 -13.50 -15.55 -6.93
CA GLY A 157 -13.63 -16.81 -7.65
C GLY A 157 -15.09 -17.02 -8.05
N GLY A 158 -15.35 -17.04 -9.35
CA GLY A 158 -16.62 -17.50 -9.86
C GLY A 158 -16.77 -18.96 -9.48
N ASP A 159 -17.85 -19.28 -8.76
CA ASP A 159 -18.37 -20.63 -8.68
C ASP A 159 -18.65 -21.11 -10.12
N ASP A 160 -17.68 -21.80 -10.71
CA ASP A 160 -17.88 -22.58 -11.93
C ASP A 160 -18.65 -23.85 -11.56
N LEU A 161 -19.95 -23.66 -11.30
CA LEU A 161 -20.92 -24.75 -11.27
C LEU A 161 -21.13 -25.18 -12.73
N ALA A 162 -20.29 -26.11 -13.17
CA ALA A 162 -20.45 -26.81 -14.43
C ALA A 162 -21.87 -27.41 -14.53
N PRO A 163 -22.61 -27.22 -15.63
CA PRO A 163 -23.84 -27.96 -15.87
C PRO A 163 -23.47 -29.40 -16.27
N GLY A 164 -23.51 -30.32 -15.31
CA GLY A 164 -23.43 -31.75 -15.55
C GLY A 164 -24.57 -32.20 -16.47
N GLY A 165 -24.19 -32.76 -17.61
CA GLY A 165 -25.05 -33.04 -18.75
C GLY A 165 -26.22 -34.00 -18.48
N THR A 166 -27.29 -33.75 -19.22
CA THR A 166 -28.41 -34.66 -19.42
C THR A 166 -27.93 -35.97 -20.06
N ALA A 167 -28.04 -37.07 -19.33
CA ALA A 167 -27.89 -38.41 -19.88
C ALA A 167 -29.03 -38.70 -20.87
N GLY A 168 -28.68 -38.85 -22.15
CA GLY A 168 -29.59 -39.36 -23.17
C GLY A 168 -29.78 -40.86 -23.01
N LEU A 169 -31.04 -41.30 -22.83
CA LEU A 169 -31.45 -42.68 -22.99
C LEU A 169 -31.48 -43.04 -24.48
N THR A 170 -30.73 -44.06 -24.89
CA THR A 170 -30.98 -44.83 -26.11
C THR A 170 -31.91 -46.01 -25.79
N PRO A 171 -32.99 -46.24 -26.56
CA PRO A 171 -33.75 -47.49 -26.45
C PRO A 171 -33.08 -48.58 -27.29
N ALA A 172 -32.87 -49.74 -26.68
CA ALA A 172 -32.52 -50.98 -27.36
C ALA A 172 -33.76 -51.52 -28.09
N GLY A 173 -33.71 -51.56 -29.42
CA GLY A 173 -34.59 -52.40 -30.24
C GLY A 173 -33.82 -53.65 -30.63
N SER A 174 -34.32 -54.81 -30.21
CA SER A 174 -33.90 -56.11 -30.74
C SER A 174 -35.10 -56.73 -31.44
N GLY A 175 -34.91 -57.09 -32.71
CA GLY A 175 -35.66 -58.17 -33.35
C GLY A 175 -35.11 -59.54 -32.96
#